data_AF-A0A2T0YK93-F1
#
_entry.id   AF-A0A2T0YK93-F1
#
_cell.length_a   1.000
_cell.length_b   1.000
_cell.length_c   1.000
_cell.angle_alpha   90.00
_cell.angle_beta   90.00
_cell.angle_gamma   90.00
#
_symmetry.space_group_name_H-M   'P 1'
#
loop_
_entity.id
_entity.type
_entity.pdbx_description
1 polymer ?
#
loop_
_entity_poly.entity_id
_entity_poly.type
_entity_poly.pdbx_seq_one_letter_code
_entity_poly.pdbx_strand_id
1 'polypeptide(L)'
;MTDDAALRDLTTRFDQVEARLAALESPQPPTSAADQDEIFWALEGLKQRTADSSGAVLMTGAVTVPKGHHAHWQMQGSVQEMFATDFASRAESLSALAHPVRLQLIQRLLTDASTVEEIRDAGDFGTTGQVYHHLRQLVAAGWVTTLGSGRYEVPPAKIVPLLVILLGVDR
;
A
#
# COMPACT_ATOMS: atom_id res chain seq x y z
N MET A 1 11.35 -57.70 27.60
CA MET A 1 11.47 -56.44 28.38
C MET A 1 11.47 -55.20 27.47
N THR A 2 11.86 -55.32 26.20
CA THR A 2 11.93 -54.22 25.22
C THR A 2 10.57 -53.78 24.64
N ASP A 3 9.63 -54.72 24.44
CA ASP A 3 8.29 -54.40 23.89
C ASP A 3 7.42 -53.54 24.81
N ASP A 4 7.55 -53.73 26.12
CA ASP A 4 6.78 -52.96 27.11
C ASP A 4 7.27 -51.50 27.20
N ALA A 5 8.57 -51.26 26.98
CA ALA A 5 9.11 -49.91 26.89
C ALA A 5 8.66 -49.20 25.60
N ALA A 6 8.62 -49.91 24.47
CA ALA A 6 8.15 -49.38 23.19
C ALA A 6 6.64 -49.07 23.22
N LEU A 7 5.84 -49.92 23.87
CA LEU A 7 4.41 -49.71 24.04
C LEU A 7 4.13 -48.47 24.90
N ARG A 8 4.90 -48.27 25.99
CA ARG A 8 4.77 -47.09 26.84
C ARG A 8 5.17 -45.79 26.15
N ASP A 9 6.19 -45.81 25.30
CA ASP A 9 6.56 -44.65 24.46
C ASP A 9 5.44 -44.30 23.48
N LEU A 10 4.85 -45.32 22.84
CA LEU A 10 3.76 -45.12 21.88
C LEU A 10 2.52 -44.53 22.55
N THR A 11 2.11 -45.04 23.72
CA THR A 11 0.98 -44.48 24.49
C THR A 11 1.26 -43.04 24.88
N THR A 12 2.46 -42.73 25.36
CA THR A 12 2.85 -41.36 25.73
C THR A 12 2.75 -40.40 24.55
N ARG A 13 3.20 -40.84 23.35
CA ARG A 13 3.10 -40.03 22.13
C ARG A 13 1.66 -39.88 21.66
N PHE A 14 0.84 -40.91 21.82
CA PHE A 14 -0.58 -40.85 21.48
C PHE A 14 -1.33 -39.88 22.38
N ASP A 15 -1.11 -39.93 23.71
CA ASP A 15 -1.69 -38.99 24.68
C ASP A 15 -1.29 -37.53 24.37
N GLN A 16 -0.04 -37.31 23.97
CA GLN A 16 0.43 -35.99 23.54
C GLN A 16 -0.24 -35.50 22.25
N VAL A 17 -0.52 -36.41 21.32
CA VAL A 17 -1.23 -36.08 20.07
C VAL A 17 -2.70 -35.80 20.36
N GLU A 18 -3.36 -36.61 21.18
CA GLU A 18 -4.75 -36.38 21.60
C GLU A 18 -4.90 -35.05 22.37
N ALA A 19 -3.98 -34.73 23.27
CA ALA A 19 -3.99 -33.45 23.98
C ALA A 19 -3.84 -32.25 23.04
N ARG A 20 -2.97 -32.36 22.03
CA ARG A 20 -2.79 -31.31 21.01
C ARG A 20 -3.99 -31.21 20.07
N LEU A 21 -4.61 -32.34 19.72
CA LEU A 21 -5.81 -32.39 18.89
C LEU A 21 -7.00 -31.76 19.64
N ALA A 22 -7.20 -32.11 20.91
CA ALA A 22 -8.23 -31.52 21.76
C ALA A 22 -8.05 -29.99 21.92
N ALA A 23 -6.81 -29.50 21.99
CA ALA A 23 -6.52 -28.06 22.02
C ALA A 23 -6.81 -27.36 20.69
N LEU A 24 -6.64 -28.05 19.56
CA LEU A 24 -6.94 -27.55 18.20
C LEU A 24 -8.43 -27.63 17.86
N GLU A 25 -9.13 -28.64 18.37
CA GLU A 25 -10.58 -28.85 18.18
C GLU A 25 -11.43 -28.07 19.20
N SER A 26 -10.81 -27.59 20.28
CA SER A 26 -11.43 -26.61 21.16
C SER A 26 -11.80 -25.38 20.33
N PRO A 27 -13.05 -24.87 20.41
CA PRO A 27 -13.44 -23.68 19.67
C PRO A 27 -12.49 -22.54 20.03
N GLN A 28 -11.63 -22.18 19.08
CA GLN A 28 -10.85 -20.96 19.21
C GLN A 28 -11.89 -19.84 19.42
N PRO A 29 -11.81 -19.03 20.49
CA PRO A 29 -12.75 -17.94 20.64
C PRO A 29 -12.74 -17.16 19.32
N PRO A 30 -13.91 -16.81 18.76
CA PRO A 30 -13.94 -15.93 17.61
C PRO A 30 -13.07 -14.74 17.98
N THR A 31 -12.14 -14.36 17.09
CA THR A 31 -11.32 -13.15 17.22
C THR A 31 -12.13 -12.09 17.95
N SER A 32 -11.69 -11.73 19.17
CA SER A 32 -12.50 -10.99 20.13
C SER A 32 -13.08 -9.75 19.46
N ALA A 33 -14.27 -9.28 19.84
CA ALA A 33 -14.77 -8.01 19.33
C ALA A 33 -13.73 -6.88 19.48
N ALA A 34 -12.90 -6.95 20.53
CA ALA A 34 -11.75 -6.05 20.72
C ALA A 34 -10.66 -6.22 19.64
N ASP A 35 -10.35 -7.45 19.23
CA ASP A 35 -9.38 -7.73 18.16
C ASP A 35 -9.93 -7.29 16.79
N GLN A 36 -11.25 -7.40 16.57
CA GLN A 36 -11.91 -6.91 15.36
C GLN A 36 -11.95 -5.38 15.32
N ASP A 37 -12.21 -4.74 16.46
CA ASP A 37 -12.11 -3.29 16.62
C ASP A 37 -10.68 -2.79 16.36
N GLU A 38 -9.65 -3.55 16.76
CA GLU A 38 -8.25 -3.25 16.45
C GLU A 38 -7.89 -3.48 14.97
N ILE A 39 -8.49 -4.44 14.29
CA ILE A 39 -8.23 -4.67 12.84
C ILE A 39 -8.98 -3.64 11.98
N PHE A 40 -10.22 -3.33 12.34
CA PHE A 40 -11.11 -2.42 11.59
C PHE A 40 -11.19 -1.02 12.18
N TRP A 41 -10.28 -0.63 13.06
CA TRP A 41 -10.31 0.65 13.77
C TRP A 41 -10.53 1.86 12.84
N ALA A 42 -9.90 1.85 11.66
CA ALA A 42 -10.00 2.92 10.68
C ALA A 42 -11.38 2.95 10.01
N LEU A 43 -11.93 1.77 9.71
CA LEU A 43 -13.25 1.60 9.11
C LEU A 43 -14.36 1.97 10.10
N GLU A 44 -14.30 1.47 11.33
CA GLU A 44 -15.28 1.80 12.37
C GLU A 44 -15.22 3.28 12.74
N GLY A 45 -14.02 3.85 12.83
CA GLY A 45 -13.85 5.28 13.00
C GLY A 45 -14.45 6.09 11.84
N LEU A 46 -14.34 5.63 10.59
CA LEU A 46 -14.96 6.28 9.43
C LEU A 46 -16.49 6.21 9.49
N LYS A 47 -17.04 5.03 9.82
CA LYS A 47 -18.50 4.83 9.96
C LYS A 47 -19.08 5.76 11.02
N GLN A 48 -18.44 5.86 12.19
CA GLN A 48 -18.88 6.74 13.28
C GLN A 48 -18.88 8.23 12.88
N ARG A 49 -17.96 8.63 11.99
CA ARG A 49 -17.83 10.01 11.51
C ARG A 49 -18.71 10.33 10.28
N THR A 50 -19.29 9.32 9.64
CA THR A 50 -20.08 9.51 8.43
C THR A 50 -21.56 9.50 8.79
N ALA A 51 -22.19 10.68 8.76
CA ALA A 51 -23.63 10.83 9.03
C ALA A 51 -24.51 10.47 7.82
N ASP A 52 -23.93 10.45 6.62
CA ASP A 52 -24.66 10.23 5.37
C ASP A 52 -24.83 8.74 5.01
N SER A 53 -26.01 8.41 4.50
CA SER A 53 -26.37 7.04 4.09
C SER A 53 -25.58 6.50 2.89
N SER A 54 -24.94 7.37 2.11
CA SER A 54 -24.15 6.97 0.93
C SER A 54 -22.74 6.47 1.29
N GLY A 55 -22.26 6.72 2.51
CA GLY A 55 -20.94 6.31 2.97
C GLY A 55 -19.80 7.24 2.51
N ALA A 56 -18.58 6.89 2.94
CA ALA A 56 -17.36 7.63 2.66
C ALA A 56 -16.20 6.67 2.36
N VAL A 57 -15.19 7.18 1.66
CA VAL A 57 -13.92 6.49 1.43
C VAL A 57 -12.81 7.24 2.16
N LEU A 58 -12.03 6.53 2.97
CA LEU A 58 -10.87 7.10 3.67
C LEU A 58 -9.59 6.61 3.02
N MET A 59 -8.72 7.57 2.72
CA MET A 59 -7.33 7.33 2.37
C MET A 59 -6.46 7.93 3.46
N THR A 60 -5.57 7.15 4.07
CA THR A 60 -4.66 7.61 5.11
C THR A 60 -3.32 6.88 5.04
N GLY A 61 -2.27 7.54 5.50
CA GLY A 61 -0.93 6.97 5.54
C GLY A 61 0.02 7.78 6.43
N ALA A 62 0.86 7.07 7.17
CA ALA A 62 2.01 7.61 7.88
C ALA A 62 3.27 6.99 7.28
N VAL A 63 3.94 7.74 6.41
CA VAL A 63 4.99 7.21 5.53
C VAL A 63 6.29 7.94 5.79
N THR A 64 7.38 7.18 5.89
CA THR A 64 8.74 7.67 5.77
C THR A 64 9.32 7.09 4.49
N VAL A 65 9.57 7.92 3.48
CA VAL A 65 10.21 7.45 2.24
C VAL A 65 11.72 7.30 2.46
N PRO A 66 12.43 6.45 1.68
CA PRO A 66 13.86 6.20 1.92
C PRO A 66 14.76 7.45 1.87
N LYS A 67 14.36 8.50 1.16
CA LYS A 67 15.01 9.82 1.20
C LYS A 67 14.86 10.60 2.52
N GLY A 68 14.15 10.05 3.49
CA GLY A 68 13.90 10.66 4.79
C GLY A 68 12.74 11.66 4.83
N HIS A 69 11.96 11.83 3.75
CA HIS A 69 10.74 12.65 3.83
C HIS A 69 9.65 11.90 4.60
N HIS A 70 9.00 12.63 5.52
CA HIS A 70 7.86 12.14 6.26
C HIS A 70 6.57 12.73 5.67
N ALA A 71 5.61 11.87 5.35
CA ALA A 71 4.30 12.24 4.88
C ALA A 71 3.25 11.62 5.81
N HIS A 72 2.62 12.46 6.63
CA HIS A 72 1.41 12.12 7.34
C HIS A 72 0.27 12.80 6.62
N TRP A 73 -0.66 12.00 6.10
CA TRP A 73 -1.68 12.51 5.22
C TRP A 73 -2.96 11.70 5.34
N GLN A 74 -4.08 12.40 5.32
CA GLN A 74 -5.41 11.81 5.34
C GLN A 74 -6.35 12.62 4.43
N MET A 75 -7.19 11.91 3.70
CA MET A 75 -8.30 12.48 2.94
C MET A 75 -9.51 11.56 3.01
N GLN A 76 -10.66 12.14 3.30
CA GLN A 76 -11.95 11.48 3.20
C GLN A 76 -12.66 12.00 1.94
N GLY A 77 -13.17 11.08 1.12
CA GLY A 77 -14.02 11.40 -0.03
C GLY A 77 -15.45 10.97 0.24
N SER A 78 -16.42 11.81 -0.13
CA SER A 78 -17.83 11.42 -0.14
C SER A 78 -18.08 10.46 -1.30
N VAL A 79 -18.72 9.32 -1.02
CA VAL A 79 -19.11 8.37 -2.08
C VAL A 79 -20.08 9.05 -3.05
N GLN A 80 -21.02 9.84 -2.55
CA GLN A 80 -21.98 10.55 -3.40
C GLN A 80 -21.28 11.49 -4.40
N GLU A 81 -20.32 12.29 -3.94
CA GLU A 81 -19.57 13.21 -4.81
C GLU A 81 -18.69 12.46 -5.81
N MET A 82 -18.08 11.35 -5.38
CA MET A 82 -17.27 10.52 -6.26
C MET A 82 -18.11 9.97 -7.40
N PHE A 83 -19.27 9.37 -7.11
CA PHE A 83 -20.18 8.83 -8.12
C PHE A 83 -20.91 9.92 -8.95
N ALA A 84 -20.97 11.16 -8.45
CA ALA A 84 -21.45 12.31 -9.22
C ALA A 84 -20.41 12.86 -10.22
N THR A 85 -19.14 12.49 -10.06
CA THR A 85 -18.05 12.91 -10.95
C THR A 85 -17.85 11.92 -12.09
N ASP A 86 -17.64 12.42 -13.31
CA ASP A 86 -17.24 11.56 -14.43
C ASP A 86 -15.87 10.92 -14.16
N PHE A 87 -15.82 9.59 -14.08
CA PHE A 87 -14.58 8.86 -13.86
C PHE A 87 -13.58 9.01 -15.01
N ALA A 88 -14.03 9.27 -16.24
CA ALA A 88 -13.13 9.48 -17.37
C ALA A 88 -12.25 10.74 -17.18
N SER A 89 -12.69 11.72 -16.38
CA SER A 89 -11.87 12.88 -16.01
C SER A 89 -10.57 12.52 -15.27
N ARG A 90 -10.49 11.32 -14.68
CA ARG A 90 -9.30 10.81 -13.96
C ARG A 90 -8.36 10.00 -14.86
N ALA A 91 -8.78 9.69 -16.09
CA ALA A 91 -8.10 8.76 -16.97
C ALA A 91 -6.69 9.24 -17.34
N GLU A 92 -6.48 10.54 -17.60
CA GLU A 92 -5.16 11.06 -17.94
C GLU A 92 -4.16 10.90 -16.78
N SER A 93 -4.58 11.26 -15.56
CA SER A 93 -3.75 11.13 -14.36
C SER A 93 -3.43 9.67 -14.05
N LEU A 94 -4.40 8.76 -14.18
CA LEU A 94 -4.17 7.32 -13.99
C LEU A 94 -3.29 6.72 -15.10
N SER A 95 -3.51 7.12 -16.36
CA SER A 95 -2.73 6.66 -17.50
C SER A 95 -1.26 7.05 -17.37
N ALA A 96 -0.97 8.22 -16.78
CA ALA A 96 0.40 8.62 -16.47
C ALA A 96 1.10 7.64 -15.49
N LEU A 97 0.37 6.92 -14.64
CA LEU A 97 0.93 5.86 -13.81
C LEU A 97 0.99 4.50 -14.50
N ALA A 98 0.07 4.20 -15.41
CA ALA A 98 -0.06 2.89 -16.07
C ALA A 98 1.03 2.63 -17.15
N HIS A 99 2.31 2.81 -16.80
CA HIS A 99 3.44 2.51 -17.66
C HIS A 99 4.68 2.11 -16.83
N PRO A 100 5.31 0.95 -17.10
CA PRO A 100 6.39 0.42 -16.27
C PRO A 100 7.53 1.41 -16.01
N VAL A 101 8.03 2.05 -17.08
CA VAL A 101 9.13 3.03 -16.97
C VAL A 101 8.73 4.22 -16.08
N ARG A 102 7.49 4.71 -16.15
CA ARG A 102 7.05 5.86 -15.35
C ARG A 102 6.95 5.50 -13.87
N LEU A 103 6.49 4.28 -13.55
CA LEU A 103 6.48 3.78 -12.17
C LEU A 103 7.90 3.62 -11.61
N GLN A 104 8.83 3.08 -12.39
CA GLN A 104 10.23 2.98 -11.97
C GLN A 104 10.89 4.34 -11.78
N LEU A 105 10.60 5.33 -12.64
CA LEU A 105 11.06 6.70 -12.46
C LEU A 105 10.54 7.30 -11.15
N ILE A 106 9.24 7.18 -10.87
CA ILE A 106 8.64 7.64 -9.61
C ILE A 106 9.29 6.93 -8.41
N GLN A 107 9.46 5.61 -8.48
CA GLN A 107 10.10 4.83 -7.43
C GLN A 107 11.48 5.41 -7.09
N ARG A 108 12.32 5.64 -8.09
CA ARG A 108 13.65 6.21 -7.84
C ARG A 108 13.60 7.66 -7.34
N LEU A 109 12.64 8.46 -7.80
CA LEU A 109 12.43 9.81 -7.26
C LEU A 109 12.08 9.80 -5.77
N LEU A 110 11.43 8.75 -5.28
CA LEU A 110 11.13 8.54 -3.87
C LEU A 110 12.30 7.94 -3.07
N THR A 111 13.27 7.28 -3.72
CA THR A 111 14.36 6.55 -3.05
C THR A 111 15.70 7.26 -3.08
N ASP A 112 16.24 7.61 -4.25
CA ASP A 112 17.65 7.99 -4.38
C ASP A 112 17.94 9.10 -5.40
N ALA A 113 17.04 9.40 -6.34
CA ALA A 113 17.37 10.28 -7.47
C ALA A 113 16.52 11.55 -7.54
N SER A 114 17.11 12.67 -7.92
CA SER A 114 16.44 13.96 -8.14
C SER A 114 16.73 14.54 -9.52
N THR A 115 17.74 14.06 -10.25
CA THR A 115 18.08 14.53 -11.62
C THR A 115 17.94 13.42 -12.67
N VAL A 116 18.02 13.78 -13.95
CA VAL A 116 17.99 12.82 -15.06
C VAL A 116 19.27 11.98 -15.12
N GLU A 117 20.39 12.55 -14.71
CA GLU A 117 21.68 11.88 -14.59
C GLU A 117 21.61 10.79 -13.52
N GLU A 118 21.23 11.15 -12.28
CA GLU A 118 20.98 10.20 -11.19
C GLU A 118 19.91 9.18 -11.60
N ILE A 119 19.01 9.56 -12.51
CA ILE A 119 18.02 8.64 -13.06
C ILE A 119 18.62 7.49 -13.85
N ARG A 120 19.63 7.78 -14.65
CA ARG A 120 20.16 6.83 -15.61
C ARG A 120 21.31 6.00 -15.05
N ASP A 121 21.93 6.45 -13.97
CA ASP A 121 23.10 5.78 -13.37
C ASP A 121 22.80 4.36 -12.86
N ALA A 122 21.55 4.07 -12.48
CA ALA A 122 21.16 2.80 -11.83
C ALA A 122 20.23 1.90 -12.65
N GLY A 123 19.89 2.25 -13.90
CA GLY A 123 18.97 1.42 -14.69
C GLY A 123 18.79 1.83 -16.14
N ASP A 124 18.17 0.94 -16.91
CA ASP A 124 17.81 1.18 -18.31
C ASP A 124 16.40 1.79 -18.40
N PHE A 125 16.37 3.12 -18.54
CA PHE A 125 15.15 3.90 -18.76
C PHE A 125 15.00 4.30 -20.24
N GLY A 126 15.77 3.67 -21.13
CA GLY A 126 15.91 4.05 -22.52
C GLY A 126 16.81 5.27 -22.73
N THR A 127 16.61 5.94 -23.86
CA THR A 127 17.37 7.14 -24.25
C THR A 127 17.05 8.32 -23.34
N THR A 128 17.99 9.26 -23.22
CA THR A 128 17.79 10.52 -22.47
C THR A 128 16.52 11.25 -22.89
N GLY A 129 16.20 11.27 -24.19
CA GLY A 129 14.98 11.87 -24.72
C GLY A 129 13.70 11.19 -24.24
N GLN A 130 13.71 9.85 -24.10
CA GLN A 130 12.59 9.10 -23.53
C GLN A 130 12.39 9.41 -22.05
N VAL A 131 13.46 9.53 -21.26
CA VAL A 131 13.37 9.91 -19.85
C VAL A 131 12.72 11.28 -19.69
N TYR A 132 13.19 12.30 -20.43
CA TYR A 132 12.56 13.62 -20.41
C TYR A 132 11.10 13.59 -20.88
N HIS A 133 10.78 12.74 -21.86
CA HIS A 133 9.39 12.57 -22.30
C HIS A 133 8.51 12.00 -21.20
N HIS A 134 8.96 10.97 -20.50
CA HIS A 134 8.23 10.37 -19.38
C HIS A 134 8.07 11.34 -18.19
N LEU A 135 9.14 12.04 -17.81
CA LEU A 135 9.07 13.05 -16.75
C LEU A 135 8.08 14.17 -17.09
N ARG A 136 8.04 14.62 -18.36
CA ARG A 136 7.08 15.64 -18.79
C ARG A 136 5.63 15.15 -18.64
N GLN A 137 5.35 13.90 -18.99
CA GLN A 137 4.00 13.32 -18.81
C GLN A 137 3.63 13.23 -17.32
N LEU A 138 4.57 12.82 -16.47
CA LEU A 138 4.36 12.76 -15.02
C LEU A 138 4.14 14.15 -14.41
N VAL A 139 4.84 15.17 -14.90
CA VAL A 139 4.66 16.56 -14.50
C VAL A 139 3.30 17.10 -14.96
N ALA A 140 2.92 16.87 -16.22
CA ALA A 140 1.63 17.29 -16.74
C ALA A 140 0.46 16.66 -15.96
N ALA A 141 0.59 15.40 -15.54
CA ALA A 141 -0.39 14.70 -14.72
C ALA A 141 -0.33 15.05 -13.21
N GLY A 142 0.64 15.88 -12.79
CA GLY A 142 0.81 16.32 -11.39
C GLY A 142 1.35 15.26 -10.43
N TRP A 143 1.92 14.16 -10.93
CA TRP A 143 2.57 13.12 -10.10
C TRP A 143 3.99 13.49 -9.71
N VAL A 144 4.66 14.31 -10.52
CA VAL A 144 6.01 14.82 -10.32
C VAL A 144 5.98 16.34 -10.46
N THR A 145 6.84 17.06 -9.75
CA THR A 145 7.05 18.50 -9.93
C THR A 145 8.53 18.79 -10.19
N THR A 146 8.80 19.94 -10.79
CA THR A 146 10.16 20.45 -11.00
C THR A 146 10.56 21.39 -9.87
N LEU A 147 11.72 21.17 -9.26
CA LEU A 147 12.27 22.01 -8.19
C LEU A 147 13.19 23.14 -8.72
N GLY A 148 13.43 23.18 -10.03
CA GLY A 148 14.45 24.02 -10.65
C GLY A 148 15.79 23.28 -10.85
N SER A 149 16.69 23.86 -11.64
CA SER A 149 18.01 23.30 -11.95
C SER A 149 18.00 21.85 -12.47
N GLY A 150 16.97 21.46 -13.22
CA GLY A 150 16.82 20.10 -13.74
C GLY A 150 16.44 19.05 -12.71
N ARG A 151 16.02 19.46 -11.50
CA ARG A 151 15.61 18.56 -10.42
C ARG A 151 14.11 18.30 -10.42
N TYR A 152 13.76 17.08 -10.06
CA TYR A 152 12.40 16.54 -9.99
C TYR A 152 12.14 15.93 -8.63
N GLU A 153 10.90 16.01 -8.18
CA GLU A 153 10.43 15.31 -6.98
C GLU A 153 8.97 14.86 -7.11
N VAL A 154 8.58 13.89 -6.30
CA VAL A 154 7.16 13.58 -6.07
C VAL A 154 6.65 14.54 -5.00
N PRO A 155 5.59 15.33 -5.27
CA PRO A 155 5.04 16.24 -4.27
C PRO A 155 4.66 15.48 -2.98
N PRO A 156 4.94 16.00 -1.78
CA PRO A 156 4.61 15.32 -0.53
C PRO A 156 3.12 14.90 -0.43
N ALA A 157 2.22 15.74 -0.93
CA ALA A 157 0.78 15.48 -0.97
C ALA A 157 0.37 14.33 -1.92
N LYS A 158 1.27 13.84 -2.78
CA LYS A 158 1.03 12.73 -3.73
C LYS A 158 1.63 11.41 -3.26
N ILE A 159 2.49 11.42 -2.24
CA ILE A 159 3.17 10.20 -1.74
C ILE A 159 2.15 9.19 -1.22
N VAL A 160 1.30 9.58 -0.26
CA VAL A 160 0.29 8.69 0.30
C VAL A 160 -0.73 8.25 -0.76
N PRO A 161 -1.31 9.15 -1.59
CA PRO A 161 -2.19 8.73 -2.68
C PRO A 161 -1.58 7.72 -3.66
N LEU A 162 -0.32 7.93 -4.06
CA LEU A 162 0.37 6.99 -4.94
C LEU A 162 0.47 5.60 -4.29
N LEU A 163 0.92 5.55 -3.02
CA LEU A 163 1.09 4.27 -2.31
C LEU A 163 -0.25 3.58 -2.07
N VAL A 164 -1.34 4.31 -1.85
CA VAL A 164 -2.69 3.76 -1.73
C VAL A 164 -3.18 3.18 -3.06
N ILE A 165 -2.89 3.83 -4.19
CA ILE A 165 -3.20 3.29 -5.52
C ILE A 165 -2.46 1.97 -5.73
N LEU A 166 -1.14 1.94 -5.47
CA LEU A 166 -0.34 0.71 -5.61
C LEU A 166 -0.85 -0.39 -4.68
N LEU A 167 -1.13 -0.06 -3.43
CA LEU A 167 -1.70 -1.00 -2.47
C LEU A 167 -3.04 -1.56 -2.94
N GLY A 168 -3.88 -0.75 -3.61
CA GLY A 168 -5.17 -1.18 -4.15
C GLY A 168 -5.05 -2.08 -5.38
N VAL A 169 -3.94 -2.02 -6.13
CA VAL A 169 -3.67 -2.92 -7.26
C VAL A 169 -3.29 -4.32 -6.77
N ASP A 170 -2.64 -4.44 -5.61
CA ASP A 170 -2.18 -5.72 -5.03
C ASP A 170 -3.31 -6.52 -4.32
N ARG A 171 -4.57 -6.09 -4.40
CA ARG A 171 -5.70 -6.63 -3.61
C ARG A 171 -6.69 -7.45 -4.43
#